data_AF-H0HUF3-F1
#
_entry.id   AF-H0HUF3-F1
#
_cell.length_a   1.000
_cell.length_b   1.000
_cell.length_c   1.000
_cell.angle_alpha   90.00
_cell.angle_beta   90.00
_cell.angle_gamma   90.00
#
_symmetry.space_group_name_H-M   'P 1'
#
loop_
_entity.id
_entity.type
_entity.pdbx_description
1 polymer ?
#
loop_
_entity_poly.entity_id
_entity_poly.type
_entity_poly.pdbx_seq_one_letter_code
_entity_poly.pdbx_strand_id
1 'polypeptide(L)'
;MTSLQPSATTPTPPAAPHVIGDYLVSDIAEAQRRLSALLGSEEPVSADVLHAAVEDPLYAMHLMASRSSPELLAILLQRPPRREEDPLKQALPETPADQSKAALLSRFARSMFEWSKTDFELASPEQHEARLAACRACPNLRAPTGSLFQRIAASAGLDGHTCSLCGCAVAAKSRIAREMCPGADPNRPGFNRWGQEFGKR
;
A
#
# COMPACT_ATOMS: atom_id res chain seq x y z
N MET A 1 -73.00 26.72 -9.24
CA MET A 1 -72.54 26.46 -7.86
C MET A 1 -71.96 25.05 -7.81
N THR A 2 -70.89 24.86 -7.03
CA THR A 2 -70.12 23.62 -6.81
C THR A 2 -68.94 23.44 -7.78
N SER A 3 -67.81 24.13 -7.55
CA SER A 3 -66.70 23.81 -6.61
C SER A 3 -65.66 22.90 -7.25
N LEU A 4 -64.64 23.53 -7.85
CA LEU A 4 -63.39 22.92 -8.29
C LEU A 4 -62.53 22.65 -7.05
N GLN A 5 -62.19 21.38 -6.79
CA GLN A 5 -61.26 21.01 -5.74
C GLN A 5 -59.80 21.31 -6.18
N PRO A 6 -58.95 21.86 -5.30
CA PRO A 6 -57.52 22.02 -5.57
C PRO A 6 -56.78 20.69 -5.44
N SER A 7 -55.85 20.46 -6.37
CA SER A 7 -54.96 19.30 -6.41
C SER A 7 -54.00 19.29 -5.21
N ALA A 8 -53.87 18.14 -4.57
CA ALA A 8 -52.93 17.92 -3.48
C ALA A 8 -51.49 17.82 -4.02
N THR A 9 -50.66 18.81 -3.69
CA THR A 9 -49.21 18.78 -3.92
C THR A 9 -48.57 17.85 -2.89
N THR A 10 -48.03 16.72 -3.33
CA THR A 10 -47.22 15.84 -2.47
C THR A 10 -45.92 16.57 -2.11
N PRO A 11 -45.52 16.64 -0.82
CA PRO A 11 -44.25 17.22 -0.45
C PRO A 11 -43.10 16.32 -0.91
N THR A 12 -42.27 16.84 -1.81
CA THR A 12 -40.95 16.29 -2.16
C THR A 12 -40.15 16.06 -0.88
N PRO A 13 -39.63 14.85 -0.62
CA PRO A 13 -38.77 14.61 0.52
C PRO A 13 -37.49 15.46 0.40
N PRO A 14 -36.97 16.01 1.52
CA PRO A 14 -35.74 16.79 1.49
C PRO A 14 -34.61 15.92 0.92
N ALA A 15 -33.88 16.50 -0.03
CA ALA A 15 -32.70 15.88 -0.63
C ALA A 15 -31.80 15.33 0.48
N ALA A 16 -31.51 14.03 0.39
CA ALA A 16 -30.50 13.41 1.24
C ALA A 16 -29.21 14.22 1.11
N PRO A 17 -28.51 14.50 2.22
CA PRO A 17 -27.27 15.26 2.17
C PRO A 17 -26.30 14.57 1.22
N HIS A 18 -25.82 15.34 0.24
CA HIS A 18 -24.70 14.95 -0.60
C HIS A 18 -23.48 14.74 0.31
N VAL A 19 -23.16 13.49 0.62
CA VAL A 19 -21.89 13.14 1.27
C VAL A 19 -20.83 13.10 0.17
N ILE A 20 -20.30 14.28 -0.13
CA ILE A 20 -19.07 14.45 -0.91
C ILE A 20 -18.01 14.93 0.07
N GLY A 21 -17.05 14.04 0.38
CA GLY A 21 -15.72 14.39 0.90
C GLY A 21 -15.66 14.96 2.32
N ASP A 22 -15.49 14.08 3.32
CA ASP A 22 -15.08 14.47 4.69
C ASP A 22 -14.27 13.34 5.38
N TYR A 23 -13.33 12.71 4.68
CA TYR A 23 -12.40 11.76 5.33
C TYR A 23 -11.13 12.46 5.79
N LEU A 24 -11.27 13.28 6.83
CA LEU A 24 -10.16 13.53 7.74
C LEU A 24 -9.63 12.19 8.26
N VAL A 25 -8.33 12.11 8.49
CA VAL A 25 -7.67 11.00 9.19
C VAL A 25 -8.19 11.03 10.64
N SER A 26 -9.31 10.38 10.91
CA SER A 26 -10.07 10.61 12.16
C SER A 26 -9.84 9.59 13.28
N ASP A 27 -8.87 8.68 13.17
CA ASP A 27 -8.47 7.89 14.35
C ASP A 27 -6.98 7.52 14.29
N ILE A 28 -6.19 8.19 15.15
CA ILE A 28 -4.77 7.86 15.36
C ILE A 28 -4.64 6.38 15.77
N ALA A 29 -5.59 5.84 16.53
CA ALA A 29 -5.57 4.44 16.94
C ALA A 29 -5.75 3.49 15.74
N GLU A 30 -6.56 3.86 14.75
CA GLU A 30 -6.69 3.08 13.51
C GLU A 30 -5.42 3.12 12.67
N ALA A 31 -4.76 4.27 12.57
CA ALA A 31 -3.50 4.39 11.87
C ALA A 31 -2.38 3.58 12.55
N GLN A 32 -2.33 3.58 13.89
CA GLN A 32 -1.43 2.73 14.67
C GLN A 32 -1.71 1.25 14.41
N ARG A 33 -2.98 0.80 14.48
CA ARG A 33 -3.36 -0.59 14.19
C ARG A 33 -2.91 -1.03 12.80
N ARG A 34 -3.15 -0.19 11.78
CA ARG A 34 -2.76 -0.48 10.39
C ARG A 34 -1.25 -0.58 10.22
N LEU A 35 -0.49 0.36 10.78
CA LEU A 35 0.96 0.33 10.72
C LEU A 35 1.51 -0.91 11.45
N SER A 36 0.92 -1.30 12.58
CA SER A 36 1.30 -2.52 13.32
C SER A 36 1.07 -3.78 12.50
N ALA A 37 -0.10 -3.90 11.87
CA ALA A 37 -0.42 -5.01 10.98
C ALA A 37 0.56 -5.12 9.80
N LEU A 38 0.97 -3.99 9.22
CA LEU A 38 1.97 -3.95 8.15
C LEU A 38 3.37 -4.40 8.61
N LEU A 39 3.72 -4.08 9.85
CA LEU A 39 5.00 -4.46 10.47
C LEU A 39 4.98 -5.88 11.06
N GLY A 40 3.82 -6.53 11.12
CA GLY A 40 3.66 -7.86 11.73
C GLY A 40 3.73 -7.83 13.26
N SER A 41 3.43 -6.69 13.88
CA SER A 41 3.35 -6.54 15.33
C SER A 41 1.93 -6.81 15.83
N GLU A 42 1.79 -7.60 16.88
CA GLU A 42 0.49 -7.85 17.54
C GLU A 42 0.03 -6.65 18.38
N GLU A 43 0.98 -5.86 18.88
CA GLU A 43 0.68 -4.65 19.64
C GLU A 43 0.62 -3.40 18.74
N PRO A 44 -0.33 -2.48 19.01
CA PRO A 44 -0.37 -1.18 18.35
C PRO A 44 0.95 -0.41 18.55
N VAL A 45 1.57 0.03 17.45
CA VAL A 45 2.73 0.93 17.48
C VAL A 45 2.39 2.23 18.19
N SER A 46 3.37 2.83 18.87
CA SER A 46 3.16 4.09 19.57
C SER A 46 2.83 5.24 18.59
N ALA A 47 2.18 6.29 19.12
CA ALA A 47 1.84 7.47 18.33
C ALA A 47 3.11 8.18 17.82
N ASP A 48 4.19 8.15 18.60
CA ASP A 48 5.49 8.72 18.24
C ASP A 48 6.12 7.99 17.05
N VAL A 49 6.03 6.66 17.01
CA VAL A 49 6.50 5.85 15.87
C VAL A 49 5.69 6.15 14.62
N LEU A 50 4.36 6.23 14.75
CA LEU A 50 3.50 6.60 13.64
C LEU A 50 3.85 7.99 13.11
N HIS A 51 4.02 8.97 13.99
CA HIS A 51 4.38 10.34 13.63
C HIS A 51 5.75 10.39 12.94
N ALA A 52 6.76 9.76 13.53
CA ALA A 52 8.10 9.69 12.95
C ALA A 52 8.11 9.00 11.58
N ALA A 53 7.30 7.95 11.37
CA ALA A 53 7.18 7.28 10.08
C ALA A 53 6.48 8.13 9.02
N VAL A 54 5.54 9.00 9.43
CA VAL A 54 4.87 9.94 8.52
C VAL A 54 5.82 11.09 8.13
N GLU A 55 6.65 11.55 9.07
CA GLU A 55 7.56 12.69 8.87
C GLU A 55 8.89 12.33 8.22
N ASP A 56 9.44 11.14 8.47
CA ASP A 56 10.72 10.67 7.95
C ASP A 56 10.56 9.41 7.07
N PRO A 57 10.59 9.57 5.73
CA PRO A 57 10.48 8.46 4.79
C PRO A 57 11.60 7.42 4.91
N LEU A 58 12.82 7.83 5.31
CA LEU A 58 13.93 6.88 5.50
C LEU A 58 13.66 6.01 6.73
N TYR A 59 13.16 6.60 7.80
CA TYR A 59 12.73 5.84 8.98
C TYR A 59 11.58 4.88 8.66
N ALA A 60 10.56 5.32 7.90
CA ALA A 60 9.48 4.45 7.43
C ALA A 60 10.01 3.28 6.60
N MET A 61 10.95 3.54 5.68
CA MET A 61 11.61 2.50 4.90
C MET A 61 12.37 1.51 5.78
N HIS A 62 13.11 2.00 6.79
CA HIS A 62 13.83 1.14 7.74
C HIS A 62 12.88 0.27 8.57
N LEU A 63 11.74 0.81 9.01
CA LEU A 63 10.70 0.03 9.68
C LEU A 63 10.20 -1.11 8.77
N MET A 64 9.89 -0.80 7.51
CA MET A 64 9.40 -1.79 6.55
C MET A 64 10.45 -2.84 6.18
N ALA A 65 11.72 -2.45 6.04
CA ALA A 65 12.82 -3.37 5.77
C ALA A 65 13.12 -4.29 6.96
N SER A 66 12.86 -3.81 8.18
CA SER A 66 13.16 -4.55 9.42
C SER A 66 12.05 -5.50 9.86
N ARG A 67 10.90 -5.54 9.18
CA ARG A 67 9.75 -6.39 9.57
C ARG A 67 10.05 -7.89 9.68
N SER A 68 11.06 -8.39 8.97
CA SER A 68 11.50 -9.80 9.05
C SER A 68 12.61 -10.04 10.09
N SER A 69 13.03 -9.00 10.80
CA SER A 69 14.04 -9.05 11.86
C SER A 69 13.44 -8.44 13.14
N PRO A 70 12.84 -9.25 14.02
CA PRO A 70 12.12 -8.74 15.18
C PRO A 70 13.01 -7.96 16.15
N GLU A 71 14.29 -8.32 16.26
CA GLU A 71 15.27 -7.60 17.08
C GLU A 71 15.52 -6.17 16.56
N LEU A 72 15.72 -6.01 15.25
CA LEU A 72 15.95 -4.70 14.64
C LEU A 72 14.68 -3.84 14.65
N LEU A 73 13.52 -4.47 14.39
CA LEU A 73 12.24 -3.79 14.49
C LEU A 73 12.00 -3.27 15.92
N ALA A 74 12.25 -4.09 16.95
CA ALA A 74 12.12 -3.67 18.34
C ALA A 74 13.00 -2.45 18.67
N ILE A 75 14.24 -2.42 18.18
CA ILE A 75 15.14 -1.27 18.35
C ILE A 75 14.56 0.00 17.73
N LEU A 76 14.05 -0.09 16.50
CA LEU A 76 13.47 1.05 15.79
C LEU A 76 12.19 1.55 16.48
N LEU A 77 11.33 0.64 16.93
CA LEU A 77 10.10 0.97 17.66
C LEU A 77 10.38 1.64 19.02
N GLN A 78 11.47 1.27 19.70
CA GLN A 78 11.87 1.86 20.97
C GLN A 78 12.56 3.22 20.84
N ARG A 79 13.12 3.53 19.66
CA ARG A 79 13.88 4.76 19.41
C ARG A 79 13.44 5.43 18.11
N PRO A 80 12.17 5.88 18.02
CA PRO A 80 11.75 6.70 16.89
C PRO A 80 12.63 7.96 16.83
N PRO A 81 13.05 8.41 15.64
CA PRO A 81 13.81 9.65 15.50
C PRO A 81 12.98 10.77 16.12
N ARG A 82 13.51 11.36 17.19
CA ARG A 82 12.90 12.54 17.77
C ARG A 82 13.10 13.69 16.81
N ARG A 83 12.15 14.62 16.81
CA ARG A 83 12.26 15.93 16.18
C ARG A 83 13.32 16.75 16.94
N GLU A 84 14.56 16.28 16.97
CA GLU A 84 15.69 17.10 17.36
C GLU A 84 15.80 18.14 16.26
N GLU A 85 15.55 19.39 16.66
CA GLU A 85 15.93 20.59 15.93
C GLU A 85 17.44 20.50 15.72
N ASP A 86 17.85 19.76 14.69
CA ASP A 86 19.26 19.56 14.36
C ASP A 86 19.87 20.95 14.10
N PRO A 87 20.73 21.46 15.00
CA PRO A 87 21.28 22.80 14.84
C PRO A 87 22.15 22.89 13.58
N LEU A 88 22.61 21.75 13.03
CA LEU A 88 23.32 21.72 11.75
C LEU A 88 22.40 21.83 10.53
N LYS A 89 21.12 21.49 10.63
CA LYS A 89 20.15 21.71 9.54
C LYS A 89 19.69 23.16 9.43
N GLN A 90 19.78 23.95 10.51
CA GLN A 90 19.43 25.38 10.50
C GLN A 90 20.55 26.28 9.95
N ALA A 91 21.76 25.76 9.72
CA ALA A 91 22.93 26.56 9.34
C ALA A 91 23.17 26.67 7.82
N LEU A 92 22.39 26.00 6.98
CA LEU A 92 22.47 26.12 5.53
C LEU A 92 21.27 26.91 5.01
N PRO A 93 21.46 28.05 4.31
CA PRO A 93 20.35 28.75 3.68
C PRO A 93 19.69 27.79 2.70
N GLU A 94 18.41 27.47 2.95
CA GLU A 94 17.61 26.63 2.08
C GLU A 94 17.60 27.25 0.68
N THR A 95 18.27 26.61 -0.27
CA THR A 95 18.16 27.05 -1.65
C THR A 95 16.75 26.71 -2.15
N PRO A 96 16.18 27.48 -3.09
CA PRO A 96 14.90 27.13 -3.72
C PRO A 96 14.89 25.72 -4.34
N ALA A 97 16.07 25.19 -4.68
CA ALA A 97 16.26 23.84 -5.19
C ALA A 97 16.08 22.75 -4.11
N ASP A 98 16.40 23.03 -2.84
CA ASP A 98 16.20 22.08 -1.74
C ASP A 98 14.73 22.03 -1.29
N GLN A 99 14.03 23.17 -1.31
CA GLN A 99 12.57 23.21 -1.15
C GLN A 99 11.86 22.44 -2.27
N SER A 100 12.40 22.48 -3.49
CA SER A 100 11.88 21.70 -4.62
C SER A 100 12.06 20.20 -4.42
N LYS A 101 13.22 19.73 -3.94
CA LYS A 101 13.46 18.31 -3.65
C LYS A 101 12.63 17.80 -2.48
N ALA A 102 12.53 18.57 -1.40
CA ALA A 102 11.71 18.24 -0.24
C ALA A 102 10.22 18.19 -0.62
N ALA A 103 9.75 19.16 -1.43
CA ALA A 103 8.39 19.16 -1.95
C ALA A 103 8.12 17.96 -2.89
N LEU A 104 9.09 17.59 -3.74
CA LEU A 104 8.97 16.41 -4.59
C LEU A 104 8.94 15.12 -3.76
N LEU A 105 9.80 15.00 -2.76
CA LEU A 105 9.84 13.84 -1.87
C LEU A 105 8.57 13.73 -1.03
N SER A 106 8.06 14.85 -0.50
CA SER A 106 6.81 14.92 0.23
C SER A 106 5.61 14.53 -0.65
N ARG A 107 5.56 15.02 -1.90
CA ARG A 107 4.52 14.63 -2.87
C ARG A 107 4.62 13.16 -3.22
N PHE A 108 5.81 12.63 -3.42
CA PHE A 108 6.04 11.21 -3.65
C PHE A 108 5.59 10.36 -2.46
N ALA A 109 5.99 10.72 -1.24
CA ALA A 109 5.59 10.03 -0.03
C ALA A 109 4.07 10.07 0.17
N ARG A 110 3.43 11.22 -0.08
CA ARG A 110 1.98 11.37 -0.04
C ARG A 110 1.29 10.52 -1.12
N SER A 111 1.81 10.50 -2.34
CA SER A 111 1.28 9.64 -3.42
C SER A 111 1.45 8.15 -3.09
N MET A 112 2.60 7.74 -2.54
CA MET A 112 2.83 6.38 -2.06
C MET A 112 1.87 6.03 -0.92
N PHE A 113 1.63 6.95 0.01
CA PHE A 113 0.70 6.74 1.12
C PHE A 113 -0.76 6.65 0.67
N GLU A 114 -1.20 7.54 -0.23
CA GLU A 114 -2.55 7.45 -0.82
C GLU A 114 -2.72 6.17 -1.65
N TRP A 115 -1.71 5.79 -2.44
CA TRP A 115 -1.67 4.52 -3.15
C TRP A 115 -1.74 3.32 -2.18
N SER A 116 -1.07 3.43 -1.03
CA SER A 116 -1.05 2.37 -0.03
C SER A 116 -2.41 2.10 0.62
N LYS A 117 -3.26 3.13 0.73
CA LYS A 117 -4.61 3.01 1.32
C LYS A 117 -5.58 2.25 0.42
N THR A 118 -5.33 2.22 -0.89
CA THR A 118 -6.26 1.64 -1.86
C THR A 118 -5.81 0.29 -2.43
N ASP A 119 -4.50 -0.01 -2.40
CA ASP A 119 -3.94 -1.14 -3.15
C ASP A 119 -3.22 -2.22 -2.31
N PHE A 120 -3.12 -2.10 -0.99
CA PHE A 120 -2.55 -3.17 -0.12
C PHE A 120 -3.60 -4.05 0.56
N GLU A 121 -4.80 -4.16 -0.01
CA GLU A 121 -5.70 -5.24 0.38
C GLU A 121 -5.04 -6.58 0.03
N LEU A 122 -4.94 -7.49 1.02
CA LEU A 122 -4.35 -8.80 0.80
C LEU A 122 -5.35 -9.74 0.14
N ALA A 123 -4.90 -10.52 -0.83
CA ALA A 123 -5.69 -11.59 -1.42
C ALA A 123 -6.04 -12.62 -0.34
N SER A 124 -7.19 -13.30 -0.48
CA SER A 124 -7.50 -14.43 0.40
C SER A 124 -6.42 -15.52 0.29
N PRO A 125 -6.20 -16.37 1.31
CA PRO A 125 -5.22 -17.45 1.23
C PRO A 125 -5.42 -18.33 0.00
N GLU A 126 -6.67 -18.67 -0.31
CA GLU A 126 -7.08 -19.45 -1.48
C GLU A 126 -6.71 -18.75 -2.80
N GLN A 127 -7.00 -17.45 -2.90
CA GLN A 127 -6.64 -16.65 -4.07
C GLN A 127 -5.12 -16.56 -4.23
N HIS A 128 -4.39 -16.34 -3.14
CA HIS A 128 -2.94 -16.27 -3.14
C HIS A 128 -2.32 -17.58 -3.64
N GLU A 129 -2.77 -18.72 -3.10
CA GLU A 129 -2.29 -20.04 -3.49
C GLU A 129 -2.61 -20.36 -4.94
N ALA A 130 -3.84 -20.11 -5.40
CA ALA A 130 -4.23 -20.33 -6.79
C ALA A 130 -3.39 -19.49 -7.76
N ARG A 131 -3.17 -18.21 -7.45
CA ARG A 131 -2.33 -17.30 -8.23
C ARG A 131 -0.88 -17.74 -8.25
N LEU A 132 -0.35 -18.19 -7.11
CA LEU A 132 1.02 -18.67 -6.99
C LEU A 132 1.24 -19.97 -7.76
N ALA A 133 0.27 -20.91 -7.71
CA ALA A 133 0.29 -22.13 -8.50
C ALA A 133 0.31 -21.83 -10.00
N ALA A 134 -0.53 -20.88 -10.46
CA ALA A 134 -0.51 -20.42 -11.85
C ALA A 134 0.84 -19.81 -12.26
N CYS A 135 1.49 -19.06 -11.36
CA CYS A 135 2.84 -18.52 -11.59
C CYS A 135 3.89 -19.63 -11.68
N ARG A 136 3.82 -20.66 -10.83
CA ARG A 136 4.76 -21.80 -10.83
C ARG A 136 4.70 -22.63 -12.11
N ALA A 137 3.53 -22.73 -12.73
CA ALA A 137 3.34 -23.39 -14.02
C ALA A 137 3.61 -22.48 -15.23
N CYS A 138 3.93 -21.20 -15.02
CA CYS A 138 4.03 -20.22 -16.10
C CYS A 138 5.40 -20.28 -16.80
N PRO A 139 5.46 -20.31 -18.15
CA PRO A 139 6.73 -20.30 -18.88
C PRO A 139 7.52 -18.99 -18.73
N ASN A 140 6.89 -17.94 -18.19
CA ASN A 140 7.53 -16.65 -17.91
C ASN A 140 8.15 -16.59 -16.50
N LEU A 141 8.09 -17.66 -15.72
CA LEU A 141 8.75 -17.70 -14.42
C LEU A 141 10.26 -17.76 -14.61
N ARG A 142 10.98 -16.89 -13.90
CA ARG A 142 12.43 -16.83 -13.91
C ARG A 142 12.97 -17.09 -12.51
N ALA A 143 14.11 -17.78 -12.47
CA ALA A 143 14.89 -17.89 -11.26
C ALA A 143 15.27 -16.49 -10.74
N PRO A 144 15.51 -16.32 -9.44
CA PRO A 144 15.90 -15.04 -8.86
C PRO A 144 17.14 -14.47 -9.60
N THR A 145 16.97 -13.36 -10.31
CA THR A 145 18.05 -12.76 -11.10
C THR A 145 18.87 -11.80 -10.24
N GLY A 146 19.92 -12.33 -9.62
CA GLY A 146 21.19 -11.63 -9.37
C GLY A 146 21.24 -10.51 -8.33
N SER A 147 20.13 -9.85 -7.95
CA SER A 147 20.22 -8.82 -6.91
C SER A 147 20.50 -9.47 -5.56
N LEU A 148 21.43 -8.89 -4.79
CA LEU A 148 21.81 -9.41 -3.46
C LEU A 148 20.58 -9.61 -2.57
N PHE A 149 19.61 -8.70 -2.68
CA PHE A 149 18.34 -8.75 -1.95
C PHE A 149 17.47 -9.95 -2.35
N GLN A 150 17.38 -10.29 -3.64
CA GLN A 150 16.65 -11.47 -4.12
C GLN A 150 17.33 -12.78 -3.72
N ARG A 151 18.67 -12.80 -3.67
CA ARG A 151 19.43 -13.96 -3.18
C ARG A 151 19.27 -14.16 -1.68
N ILE A 152 19.26 -13.08 -0.90
CA ILE A 152 19.00 -13.11 0.55
C ILE A 152 17.58 -13.60 0.83
N ALA A 153 16.58 -13.07 0.10
CA ALA A 153 15.20 -13.55 0.21
C ALA A 153 15.09 -15.05 -0.12
N ALA A 154 15.72 -15.52 -1.20
CA ALA A 154 15.77 -16.93 -1.55
C ALA A 154 16.45 -17.80 -0.48
N SER A 155 17.55 -17.31 0.14
CA SER A 155 18.24 -18.03 1.22
C SER A 155 17.45 -18.08 2.54
N ALA A 156 16.53 -17.14 2.76
CA ALA A 156 15.59 -17.12 3.88
C ALA A 156 14.34 -17.99 3.63
N GLY A 157 14.31 -18.78 2.55
CA GLY A 157 13.18 -19.64 2.20
C GLY A 157 12.00 -18.89 1.56
N LEU A 158 12.15 -17.61 1.24
CA LEU A 158 11.14 -16.85 0.49
C LEU A 158 11.28 -17.15 -1.00
N ASP A 159 10.18 -17.48 -1.66
CA ASP A 159 10.12 -17.76 -3.09
C ASP A 159 10.49 -16.51 -3.90
N GLY A 160 11.77 -16.40 -4.27
CA GLY A 160 12.38 -15.23 -4.91
C GLY A 160 12.21 -15.19 -6.44
N HIS A 161 11.41 -16.10 -7.01
CA HIS A 161 11.20 -16.13 -8.46
C HIS A 161 10.50 -14.87 -8.95
N THR A 162 10.86 -14.46 -10.16
CA THR A 162 10.33 -13.26 -10.80
C THR A 162 9.59 -13.60 -12.08
N CYS A 163 8.65 -12.76 -12.50
CA CYS A 163 7.95 -12.91 -13.78
C CYS A 163 8.66 -12.10 -14.86
N SER A 164 8.99 -12.68 -16.02
CA SER A 164 9.63 -11.95 -17.13
C SER A 164 8.70 -10.97 -17.85
N LEU A 165 7.38 -11.01 -17.62
CA LEU A 165 6.44 -10.07 -18.23
C LEU A 165 6.33 -8.74 -17.47
N CYS A 166 6.52 -8.74 -16.14
CA CYS A 166 6.38 -7.54 -15.31
C CYS A 166 7.57 -7.28 -14.36
N GLY A 167 8.53 -8.18 -14.24
CA GLY A 167 9.67 -8.07 -13.34
C GLY A 167 9.36 -8.27 -11.85
N CYS A 168 8.10 -8.45 -11.46
CA CYS A 168 7.71 -8.58 -10.05
C CYS A 168 8.11 -9.94 -9.46
N ALA A 169 8.40 -9.96 -8.16
CA ALA A 169 8.49 -11.20 -7.38
C ALA A 169 7.11 -11.86 -7.29
N VAL A 170 6.98 -13.10 -7.77
CA VAL A 170 5.66 -13.72 -7.97
C VAL A 170 4.93 -13.98 -6.67
N ALA A 171 5.65 -14.35 -5.61
CA ALA A 171 5.09 -14.59 -4.28
C ALA A 171 4.59 -13.31 -3.62
N ALA A 172 5.26 -12.17 -3.84
CA ALA A 172 4.80 -10.88 -3.32
C ALA A 172 3.58 -10.39 -4.11
N LYS A 173 3.64 -10.44 -5.45
CA LYS A 173 2.56 -9.96 -6.32
C LYS A 173 1.26 -10.73 -6.11
N SER A 174 1.32 -12.05 -5.91
CA SER A 174 0.12 -12.86 -5.71
C SER A 174 -0.60 -12.59 -4.39
N ARG A 175 0.03 -11.92 -3.43
CA ARG A 175 -0.57 -11.54 -2.14
C ARG A 175 -1.42 -10.28 -2.21
N ILE A 176 -1.32 -9.49 -3.28
CA ILE A 176 -2.05 -8.24 -3.41
C ILE A 176 -3.40 -8.52 -4.10
N ALA A 177 -4.52 -8.23 -3.43
CA ALA A 177 -5.87 -8.59 -3.88
C ALA A 177 -6.20 -8.02 -5.27
N ARG A 178 -5.86 -6.74 -5.49
CA ARG A 178 -6.17 -5.98 -6.71
C ARG A 178 -5.15 -6.13 -7.83
N GLU A 179 -4.10 -6.90 -7.60
CA GLU A 179 -3.13 -7.19 -8.65
C GLU A 179 -3.70 -8.12 -9.72
N MET A 180 -3.12 -7.99 -10.92
CA MET A 180 -3.48 -8.79 -12.08
C MET A 180 -2.25 -9.35 -12.77
N CYS A 181 -2.38 -10.55 -13.34
CA CYS A 181 -1.39 -11.08 -14.25
C CYS A 181 -1.44 -10.28 -15.58
N PRO A 182 -0.31 -9.75 -16.08
CA PRO A 182 -0.28 -9.08 -17.38
C PRO A 182 -0.30 -10.07 -18.56
N GLY A 183 -0.18 -11.38 -18.30
CA GLY A 183 -0.22 -12.41 -19.32
C GLY A 183 -1.64 -12.89 -19.57
N ALA A 184 -2.05 -12.90 -20.84
CA ALA A 184 -3.27 -13.56 -21.28
C ALA A 184 -3.23 -15.07 -20.99
N ASP A 185 -4.39 -15.64 -20.69
CA ASP A 185 -4.58 -17.08 -20.58
C ASP A 185 -4.55 -17.70 -21.98
N PRO A 186 -3.66 -18.68 -22.24
CA PRO A 186 -3.55 -19.29 -23.57
C PRO A 186 -4.79 -20.12 -23.96
N ASN A 187 -5.58 -20.57 -22.98
CA ASN A 187 -6.73 -21.46 -23.17
C ASN A 187 -8.07 -20.73 -23.01
N ARG A 188 -8.07 -19.49 -22.48
CA ARG A 188 -9.29 -18.72 -22.20
C ARG A 188 -9.16 -17.28 -22.72
N PRO A 189 -9.56 -17.04 -23.98
CA PRO A 189 -9.57 -15.69 -24.54
C PRO A 189 -10.35 -14.71 -23.66
N GLY A 190 -9.82 -13.50 -23.49
CA GLY A 190 -10.43 -12.47 -22.64
C GLY A 190 -10.14 -12.63 -21.14
N PHE A 191 -9.35 -13.62 -20.72
CA PHE A 191 -8.90 -13.77 -19.34
C PHE A 191 -7.38 -13.72 -19.21
N ASN A 192 -6.89 -13.34 -18.03
CA ASN A 192 -5.49 -13.48 -17.65
C ASN A 192 -5.20 -14.86 -17.05
N ARG A 193 -3.92 -15.20 -16.86
CA ARG A 193 -3.50 -16.48 -16.27
C ARG A 193 -3.94 -16.71 -14.81
N TRP A 194 -4.52 -15.70 -14.15
CA TRP A 194 -5.12 -15.80 -12.82
C TRP A 194 -6.65 -15.94 -12.88
N GLY A 195 -7.24 -16.07 -14.07
CA GLY A 195 -8.69 -16.24 -14.26
C GLY A 195 -9.50 -14.94 -14.13
N GLN A 196 -8.85 -13.78 -14.13
CA GLN A 196 -9.52 -12.46 -14.13
C GLN A 196 -9.72 -11.97 -15.57
N GLU A 197 -10.73 -11.13 -15.81
CA GLU A 197 -10.97 -10.54 -17.14
C GLU A 197 -9.78 -9.69 -17.60
N PHE A 198 -9.29 -9.92 -18.82
CA PHE A 198 -8.14 -9.23 -19.37
C PHE A 198 -8.54 -7.86 -19.92
N GLY A 199 -7.84 -6.80 -19.52
CA GLY A 199 -8.05 -5.45 -20.06
C GLY A 199 -9.07 -4.57 -19.31
N LYS A 200 -9.70 -5.06 -18.24
CA LYS A 200 -10.44 -4.22 -17.29
C LYS A 200 -9.54 -3.95 -16.08
N ARG A 201 -9.12 -2.70 -15.91
CA ARG A 201 -8.47 -2.18 -14.70
C ARG A 201 -9.39 -1.14 -14.07
#